data_AF-A0A354WXX7-F1
#
_entry.id   AF-A0A354WXX7-F1
#
_cell.length_a   1.000
_cell.length_b   1.000
_cell.length_c   1.000
_cell.angle_alpha   90.00
_cell.angle_beta   90.00
_cell.angle_gamma   90.00
#
_symmetry.space_group_name_H-M   'P 1'
#
loop_
_entity.id
_entity.type
_entity.pdbx_description
1 polymer ?
#
loop_
_entity_poly.entity_id
_entity_poly.type
_entity_poly.pdbx_seq_one_letter_code
_entity_poly.pdbx_strand_id
1 'polypeptide(L)'
;MEAFILLALILLNGVLSMSEIALVSARKTKFETEAKKGNRAAKRALKLSEDPDSFLSTIQIGITLIGILTGLYSGDKFAGRLAVYLSYFPSIEPYALTASKTIIVVIVTYLTLIWGELVPKRI
;
A
#
# COMPACT_ATOMS: atom_id res chain seq x y z
N MET A 1 -11.60 1.78 -15.97
CA MET A 1 -11.57 0.57 -15.12
C MET A 1 -10.23 0.45 -14.37
N GLU A 2 -9.08 0.71 -15.00
CA GLU A 2 -7.77 0.54 -14.33
C GLU A 2 -7.54 1.51 -13.16
N ALA A 3 -8.06 2.75 -13.25
CA ALA A 3 -7.99 3.71 -12.14
C ALA A 3 -8.70 3.20 -10.87
N PHE A 4 -9.77 2.43 -11.02
CA PHE A 4 -10.47 1.82 -9.88
C PHE A 4 -9.64 0.69 -9.25
N ILE A 5 -8.93 -0.08 -10.08
CA ILE A 5 -8.01 -1.13 -9.61
C ILE A 5 -6.86 -0.49 -8.82
N LEU A 6 -6.24 0.58 -9.35
CA LEU A 6 -5.20 1.32 -8.62
C LEU A 6 -5.72 1.88 -7.29
N LEU A 7 -6.91 2.49 -7.29
CA LEU A 7 -7.52 3.01 -6.06
C LEU A 7 -7.76 1.89 -5.05
N ALA A 8 -8.30 0.76 -5.48
CA ALA A 8 -8.53 -0.41 -4.63
C ALA A 8 -7.23 -1.00 -4.07
N LEU A 9 -6.17 -1.06 -4.88
CA LEU A 9 -4.84 -1.49 -4.45
C LEU A 9 -4.25 -0.56 -3.39
N ILE A 10 -4.33 0.76 -3.60
CA ILE A 10 -3.84 1.75 -2.62
C ILE A 10 -4.62 1.62 -1.29
N LEU A 11 -5.94 1.48 -1.34
CA LEU A 11 -6.77 1.29 -0.16
C LEU A 11 -6.43 -0.02 0.58
N LEU A 12 -6.24 -1.11 -0.17
CA LEU A 12 -5.86 -2.39 0.40
C LEU A 12 -4.48 -2.32 1.07
N ASN A 13 -3.52 -1.62 0.46
CA ASN A 13 -2.21 -1.35 1.06
C ASN A 13 -2.38 -0.59 2.38
N GLY A 14 -3.21 0.45 2.38
CA GLY A 14 -3.54 1.24 3.56
C GLY A 14 -4.09 0.41 4.71
N VAL A 15 -5.03 -0.50 4.44
CA VAL A 15 -5.60 -1.41 5.44
C VAL A 15 -4.56 -2.36 6.02
N LEU A 16 -3.70 -2.93 5.17
CA LEU A 16 -2.62 -3.81 5.61
C LEU A 16 -1.60 -3.05 6.47
N SER A 17 -1.22 -1.85 6.06
CA SER A 17 -0.28 -1.00 6.80
C SER A 17 -0.85 -0.53 8.14
N MET A 18 -2.15 -0.18 8.20
CA MET A 18 -2.83 0.10 9.48
C MET A 18 -2.84 -1.14 10.38
N SER A 19 -3.06 -2.33 9.82
CA SER A 19 -3.07 -3.58 10.59
C SER A 19 -1.70 -3.93 11.16
N GLU A 20 -0.62 -3.66 10.42
CA GLU A 20 0.77 -3.77 10.86
C GLU A 20 1.01 -2.92 12.12
N ILE A 21 0.70 -1.62 12.04
CA ILE A 21 0.96 -0.67 13.12
C ILE A 21 0.00 -0.88 14.29
N ALA A 22 -1.25 -1.26 14.03
CA ALA A 22 -2.18 -1.65 15.09
C ALA A 22 -1.65 -2.83 15.90
N LEU A 23 -1.04 -3.83 15.25
CA LEU A 23 -0.44 -4.96 15.96
C LEU A 23 0.80 -4.55 16.76
N VAL A 24 1.69 -3.77 16.17
CA VAL A 24 2.94 -3.32 16.83
C VAL A 24 2.66 -2.36 18.00
N SER A 25 1.66 -1.48 17.88
CA SER A 25 1.30 -0.50 18.90
C SER A 25 0.37 -1.05 19.99
N ALA A 26 -0.31 -2.17 19.73
CA ALA A 26 -1.26 -2.71 20.68
C ALA A 26 -0.57 -3.22 21.96
N ARG A 27 -1.05 -2.74 23.10
CA ARG A 27 -0.56 -3.17 24.41
C ARG A 27 -1.12 -4.55 24.74
N LYS A 28 -0.26 -5.58 24.76
CA LYS A 28 -0.60 -6.97 25.13
C LYS A 28 -1.47 -7.05 26.40
N THR A 29 -1.18 -6.20 27.39
CA THR A 29 -1.86 -6.11 28.69
C THR A 29 -3.37 -5.84 28.59
N LYS A 30 -3.82 -5.08 27.58
CA LYS A 30 -5.27 -4.84 27.35
C LYS A 30 -5.96 -6.10 26.82
N PHE A 31 -5.31 -6.84 25.91
CA PHE A 31 -5.86 -8.08 25.36
C PHE A 31 -5.89 -9.21 26.38
N GLU A 32 -4.90 -9.32 27.25
CA GLU A 32 -4.91 -10.28 28.37
C GLU A 32 -6.11 -10.09 29.29
N THR A 33 -6.40 -8.82 29.63
CA THR A 33 -7.50 -8.48 30.53
C THR A 33 -8.86 -8.86 29.93
N GLU A 34 -9.07 -8.58 28.64
CA GLU A 34 -10.32 -8.91 27.93
C GLU A 34 -10.42 -10.41 27.59
N ALA A 35 -9.30 -11.08 27.33
CA ALA A 35 -9.27 -12.53 27.11
C ALA A 35 -9.65 -13.29 28.39
N LYS A 36 -9.20 -12.82 29.56
CA LYS A 36 -9.60 -13.35 30.88
C LYS A 36 -11.10 -13.20 31.16
N LYS A 37 -11.75 -12.19 30.58
CA LYS A 37 -13.22 -11.99 30.63
C LYS A 37 -14.01 -12.90 29.67
N GLY A 38 -13.34 -13.80 28.94
CA GLY A 38 -13.99 -14.75 28.03
C GLY A 38 -14.18 -14.26 26.59
N ASN A 39 -13.67 -13.08 26.24
CA ASN A 39 -13.78 -12.55 24.88
C ASN A 39 -12.91 -13.36 23.91
N ARG A 40 -13.55 -14.13 23.01
CA ARG A 40 -12.86 -14.96 22.01
C ARG A 40 -12.03 -14.14 21.01
N ALA A 41 -12.46 -12.93 20.68
CA ALA A 41 -11.71 -12.03 19.81
C ALA A 41 -10.44 -11.53 20.51
N ALA A 42 -10.54 -11.15 21.78
CA ALA A 42 -9.37 -10.76 22.59
C ALA A 42 -8.37 -11.92 22.74
N LYS A 43 -8.84 -13.17 22.87
CA LYS A 43 -7.98 -14.35 22.95
C LYS A 43 -7.21 -14.62 21.64
N ARG A 44 -7.84 -14.37 20.49
CA ARG A 44 -7.17 -14.44 19.17
C ARG A 44 -6.16 -13.30 18.99
N ALA A 45 -6.55 -12.07 19.33
CA ALA A 45 -5.66 -10.91 19.27
C ALA A 45 -4.44 -11.10 20.18
N LEU A 46 -4.63 -11.64 21.40
CA LEU A 46 -3.54 -11.96 22.32
C LEU A 46 -2.55 -12.95 21.71
N LYS A 47 -3.02 -14.04 21.10
CA LYS A 47 -2.17 -15.03 20.43
C LYS A 47 -1.38 -14.43 19.26
N LEU A 48 -2.00 -13.54 18.49
CA LEU A 48 -1.35 -12.79 17.42
C LEU A 48 -0.32 -11.78 17.95
N SER A 49 -0.56 -11.18 19.12
CA SER A 49 0.41 -10.30 19.76
C SER A 49 1.56 -11.06 20.42
N GLU A 50 1.36 -12.31 20.85
CA GLU A 50 2.41 -13.17 21.41
C GLU A 50 3.47 -13.55 20.36
N ASP A 51 3.03 -13.88 19.15
CA ASP A 51 3.88 -14.19 17.98
C ASP A 51 3.51 -13.28 16.79
N PRO A 52 3.96 -12.01 16.81
CA PRO A 52 3.64 -11.06 15.75
C PRO A 52 4.38 -11.37 14.45
N ASP A 53 5.50 -12.10 14.49
CA ASP A 53 6.40 -12.28 13.35
C ASP A 53 5.72 -12.96 12.17
N SER A 54 4.90 -13.99 12.43
CA SER A 54 4.12 -14.69 11.41
C SER A 54 3.08 -13.80 10.71
N PHE A 55 2.39 -12.95 11.49
CA PHE A 55 1.39 -12.04 10.96
C PHE A 55 2.01 -10.86 10.22
N LEU A 56 3.06 -10.25 10.79
CA LEU A 56 3.80 -9.17 10.16
C LEU A 56 4.42 -9.62 8.83
N SER A 57 5.01 -10.82 8.78
CA SER A 57 5.56 -11.40 7.55
C SER A 57 4.48 -11.56 6.46
N THR A 58 3.28 -12.01 6.83
CA THR A 58 2.15 -12.16 5.89
C THR A 58 1.68 -10.81 5.35
N ILE A 59 1.54 -9.81 6.24
CA ILE A 59 1.18 -8.44 5.85
C ILE A 59 2.22 -7.85 4.90
N GLN A 60 3.50 -8.02 5.21
CA GLN A 60 4.59 -7.45 4.43
C GLN A 60 4.69 -8.05 3.03
N ILE A 61 4.43 -9.36 2.88
CA ILE A 61 4.27 -10.00 1.56
C ILE A 61 3.08 -9.37 0.82
N GLY A 62 1.95 -9.13 1.50
CA GLY A 62 0.79 -8.45 0.93
C GLY A 62 1.09 -7.03 0.44
N ILE A 63 1.76 -6.22 1.25
CA ILE A 63 2.20 -4.85 0.90
C ILE A 63 3.11 -4.89 -0.33
N THR A 64 4.07 -5.83 -0.36
CA THR A 64 4.99 -5.99 -1.49
C THR A 64 4.25 -6.36 -2.78
N LEU A 65 3.35 -7.34 -2.71
CA LEU A 65 2.53 -7.77 -3.85
C LEU A 65 1.70 -6.61 -4.39
N ILE A 66 1.06 -5.84 -3.52
CA ILE A 66 0.27 -4.67 -3.90
C ILE A 66 1.15 -3.60 -4.55
N GLY A 67 2.36 -3.37 -4.03
CA GLY A 67 3.33 -2.45 -4.63
C GLY A 67 3.70 -2.85 -6.06
N ILE A 68 3.99 -4.12 -6.30
CA ILE A 68 4.31 -4.66 -7.64
C ILE A 68 3.12 -4.51 -8.60
N LEU A 69 1.92 -4.88 -8.17
CA LEU A 69 0.70 -4.74 -8.97
C LEU A 69 0.44 -3.26 -9.30
N THR A 70 0.55 -2.38 -8.31
CA THR A 70 0.36 -0.94 -8.50
C THR A 70 1.36 -0.37 -9.52
N GLY A 71 2.62 -0.79 -9.44
CA GLY A 71 3.66 -0.44 -10.43
C GLY A 71 3.31 -0.89 -11.85
N LEU A 72 2.95 -2.17 -12.02
CA LEU A 72 2.52 -2.75 -13.30
C LEU A 72 1.32 -2.03 -13.93
N TYR A 73 0.28 -1.78 -13.15
CA TYR A 73 -0.95 -1.13 -13.65
C TYR A 73 -0.77 0.36 -13.93
N SER A 74 0.17 1.02 -13.25
CA SER A 74 0.43 2.45 -13.47
C SER A 74 1.25 2.72 -14.74
N GLY A 75 2.23 1.86 -15.05
CA GLY A 75 3.24 2.12 -16.08
C GLY A 75 2.74 2.14 -17.52
N ASP A 76 1.81 1.27 -17.91
CA ASP A 76 1.55 1.06 -19.34
C ASP A 76 0.54 2.05 -19.95
N LYS A 77 -0.55 2.36 -19.27
CA LYS A 77 -1.62 3.22 -19.84
C LYS A 77 -1.54 4.69 -19.42
N PHE A 78 -1.19 4.98 -18.16
CA PHE A 78 -1.07 6.37 -17.72
C PHE A 78 0.13 7.05 -18.36
N ALA A 79 1.25 6.34 -18.48
CA ALA A 79 2.43 6.85 -19.18
C ALA A 79 2.16 7.04 -20.67
N GLY A 80 1.42 6.13 -21.31
CA GLY A 80 1.03 6.28 -22.72
C GLY A 80 0.19 7.54 -22.97
N ARG A 81 -0.79 7.84 -22.10
CA ARG A 81 -1.58 9.09 -22.20
C ARG A 81 -0.72 10.33 -22.01
N LEU A 82 0.15 10.33 -21.01
CA LEU A 82 1.05 11.46 -20.76
C LEU A 82 2.06 11.64 -21.91
N ALA A 83 2.51 10.54 -22.53
CA ALA A 83 3.44 10.57 -23.66
C ALA A 83 2.84 11.27 -24.88
N VAL A 84 1.55 11.06 -25.15
CA VAL A 84 0.81 11.76 -26.22
C VAL A 84 0.74 13.27 -25.95
N TYR A 85 0.62 13.68 -24.69
CA TYR A 85 0.68 15.11 -24.35
C TYR A 85 2.09 15.69 -24.48
N LEU A 86 3.12 14.93 -24.11
CA LEU A 86 4.51 15.36 -24.24
C LEU A 86 5.01 15.39 -25.69
N SER A 87 4.45 14.56 -26.57
CA SER A 87 4.80 14.55 -28.00
C SER A 87 4.35 15.80 -28.76
N TYR A 88 3.47 16.64 -28.20
CA TYR A 88 3.18 17.95 -28.78
C TYR A 88 4.36 18.93 -28.70
N PHE A 89 5.38 18.62 -27.91
CA PHE A 89 6.60 19.41 -27.80
C PHE A 89 7.73 18.76 -28.63
N PRO A 90 8.13 19.37 -29.77
CA PRO A 90 9.09 18.77 -30.70
C PRO A 90 10.46 18.46 -30.06
N SER A 91 10.87 19.25 -29.06
CA SER A 91 12.14 19.05 -28.34
C SER A 91 12.14 17.85 -27.39
N ILE A 92 10.96 17.35 -27.00
CA ILE A 92 10.78 16.30 -25.98
C ILE A 92 10.21 15.02 -26.60
N GLU A 93 9.64 15.08 -27.80
CA GLU A 93 9.07 13.96 -28.54
C GLU A 93 9.92 12.67 -28.50
N PRO A 94 11.25 12.68 -28.74
CA PRO A 94 12.06 11.45 -28.72
C PRO A 94 12.11 10.78 -27.34
N TYR A 95 11.92 11.58 -26.29
CA TYR A 95 11.98 11.14 -24.89
C TYR A 95 10.59 11.07 -24.25
N ALA A 96 9.51 11.40 -24.97
CA ALA A 96 8.18 11.61 -24.41
C ALA A 96 7.66 10.36 -23.67
N LEU A 97 7.88 9.17 -24.24
CA LEU A 97 7.47 7.91 -23.61
C LEU A 97 8.26 7.62 -22.32
N THR A 98 9.59 7.75 -22.36
CA THR A 98 10.46 7.50 -21.21
C THR A 98 10.20 8.52 -20.10
N ALA A 99 10.11 9.80 -20.44
CA ALA A 99 9.78 10.87 -19.50
C ALA A 99 8.40 10.64 -18.85
N SER A 100 7.41 10.25 -19.65
CA SER A 100 6.07 9.98 -19.14
C SER A 100 6.01 8.77 -18.21
N LYS A 101 6.73 7.69 -18.55
CA LYS A 101 6.85 6.52 -17.66
C LYS A 101 7.49 6.92 -16.34
N THR A 102 8.59 7.66 -16.37
CA THR A 102 9.26 8.14 -15.15
C THR A 102 8.35 9.01 -14.30
N ILE A 103 7.68 10.01 -14.90
CA ILE A 103 6.77 10.91 -14.18
C ILE A 103 5.62 10.13 -13.52
N ILE A 104 4.98 9.23 -14.28
CA ILE A 104 3.86 8.45 -13.77
C ILE A 104 4.30 7.51 -12.66
N VAL A 105 5.43 6.81 -12.82
CA VAL A 105 5.98 5.94 -11.77
C VAL A 105 6.25 6.76 -10.51
N VAL A 106 6.87 7.94 -10.62
CA VAL A 106 7.13 8.81 -9.45
C VAL A 106 5.84 9.25 -8.77
N ILE A 107 4.85 9.72 -9.52
CA ILE A 107 3.57 10.17 -8.97
C ILE A 107 2.82 9.03 -8.29
N VAL A 108 2.70 7.87 -8.96
CA VAL A 108 1.98 6.72 -8.38
C VAL A 108 2.72 6.16 -7.17
N THR A 109 4.04 6.06 -7.23
CA THR A 109 4.86 5.62 -6.09
C THR A 109 4.66 6.57 -4.92
N TYR A 110 4.71 7.89 -5.15
CA TYR A 110 4.47 8.89 -4.13
C TYR A 110 3.07 8.78 -3.50
N LEU A 111 2.02 8.67 -4.33
CA LEU A 111 0.65 8.50 -3.85
C LEU A 111 0.49 7.20 -3.05
N THR A 112 1.09 6.11 -3.52
CA THR A 112 1.00 4.81 -2.85
C THR A 112 1.75 4.81 -1.52
N LEU A 113 2.94 5.41 -1.47
CA LEU A 113 3.70 5.56 -0.22
C LEU A 113 2.98 6.46 0.77
N ILE A 114 2.42 7.60 0.33
CA ILE A 114 1.74 8.51 1.25
C ILE A 114 0.44 7.91 1.74
N TRP A 115 -0.47 7.56 0.84
CA TRP A 115 -1.82 7.15 1.20
C TRP A 115 -1.93 5.69 1.60
N GLY A 116 -1.10 4.83 1.00
CA GLY A 116 -1.08 3.40 1.28
C GLY A 116 -0.21 3.01 2.46
N GLU A 117 0.78 3.82 2.86
CA GLU A 117 1.71 3.44 3.93
C GLU A 117 1.88 4.53 5.01
N LEU A 118 2.37 5.72 4.66
CA LEU A 118 2.75 6.74 5.65
C LEU A 118 1.57 7.30 6.45
N VAL A 119 0.43 7.57 5.81
CA VAL A 119 -0.79 8.07 6.48
C VAL A 119 -1.33 7.03 7.47
N PRO A 120 -1.57 5.76 7.05
CA PRO A 120 -1.87 4.64 7.95
C PRO A 120 -0.98 4.54 9.18
N LYS A 121 0.33 4.69 9.01
CA LYS A 121 1.32 4.52 10.09
C LYS A 121 1.37 5.69 11.07
N ARG A 122 0.76 6.83 10.74
CA ARG A 122 0.76 8.05 11.57
C ARG A 122 -0.51 8.29 12.37
N ILE A 123 -1.56 7.49 12.14
CA ILE A 123 -2.83 7.51 12.89
C ILE A 123 -2.71 6.52 14.06
#